data_AF-A0A0N8P2A6-F1
#
_entry.id   AF-A0A0N8P2A6-F1
#
_cell.length_a   1.000
_cell.length_b   1.000
_cell.length_c   1.000
_cell.angle_alpha   90.00
_cell.angle_beta   90.00
_cell.angle_gamma   90.00
#
_symmetry.space_group_name_H-M   'P 1'
#
loop_
_entity.id
_entity.type
_entity.pdbx_description
1 polymer ?
#
loop_
_entity_poly.entity_id
_entity_poly.type
_entity_poly.pdbx_seq_one_letter_code
_entity_poly.pdbx_strand_id
1 'polypeptide(L)'
;MLDKYFEYKKNKTNFRTELIAGVTTFLTMAYIMFLNPFILSGEFAGPEKGFFDFGAVFTATIVATAIACFIMAFYGKTWPIGLAPGMGINAFVAFGVVAGMGYTPQQALGAVLVAGVLFLIISLTPLRAWLINSIPKSLKLGIGAGIGFFLAIIGLEIMGVVGDHPVTLVTLGDIKNPLVILGCLAFVSMIVMEKMKIRGNIIIGILVFSIIAWVAGLAKFNGVVSSPPPMTYLFEFDLGAAFTAGMSTVIFTLLFIDFFDTAGTLTSVANVAGKVDSKGKVQDINKAMLSDSVGTVAGAFMGTTTVTSYVESGAGVKAGGRTGMTSLVIGVLFLACLFFSPLATSLPKEIDGAALLY
;
A
#
# COMPACT_ATOMS: atom_id res chain seq x y z
N MET A 1 22.17 21.87 8.98
CA MET A 1 22.53 20.88 7.94
C MET A 1 21.32 20.45 7.11
N LEU A 2 20.23 19.97 7.72
CA LEU A 2 19.01 19.54 7.01
C LEU A 2 18.34 20.65 6.17
N ASP A 3 18.27 21.89 6.68
CA ASP A 3 17.71 23.04 5.94
C ASP A 3 18.42 23.30 4.60
N LYS A 4 19.75 23.18 4.58
CA LYS A 4 20.55 23.32 3.36
C LYS A 4 20.38 22.11 2.42
N TYR A 5 20.24 20.90 2.97
CA TYR A 5 20.13 19.68 2.16
C TYR A 5 18.80 19.55 1.43
N PHE A 6 17.69 19.89 2.11
CA PHE A 6 16.34 19.84 1.55
C PHE A 6 15.88 21.17 0.94
N GLU A 7 16.74 22.19 0.96
CA GLU A 7 16.48 23.52 0.41
C GLU A 7 15.14 24.11 0.88
N TYR A 8 14.84 24.07 2.19
CA TYR A 8 13.49 24.41 2.70
C TYR A 8 13.01 25.78 2.26
N LYS A 9 13.91 26.79 2.26
CA LYS A 9 13.59 28.15 1.78
C LYS A 9 13.14 28.18 0.32
N LYS A 10 13.81 27.43 -0.56
CA LYS A 10 13.46 27.34 -1.99
C LYS A 10 12.11 26.65 -2.19
N ASN A 11 11.86 25.63 -1.37
CA ASN A 11 10.61 24.87 -1.38
C ASN A 11 9.49 25.51 -0.55
N LYS A 12 9.70 26.73 -0.01
CA LYS A 12 8.74 27.49 0.82
C LYS A 12 8.19 26.69 2.01
N THR A 13 9.05 25.91 2.67
CA THR A 13 8.70 25.06 3.83
C THR A 13 9.67 25.30 4.98
N ASN A 14 9.50 24.59 6.09
CA ASN A 14 10.42 24.54 7.22
C ASN A 14 10.34 23.18 7.93
N PHE A 15 11.30 22.91 8.82
CA PHE A 15 11.39 21.62 9.54
C PHE A 15 10.10 21.24 10.28
N ARG A 16 9.46 22.19 10.98
CA ARG A 16 8.22 21.92 11.74
C ARG A 16 7.07 21.54 10.80
N THR A 17 6.96 22.23 9.67
CA THR A 17 5.96 21.94 8.63
C THR A 17 6.18 20.55 8.04
N GLU A 18 7.41 20.19 7.68
CA GLU A 18 7.74 18.86 7.15
C GLU A 18 7.46 17.74 8.16
N LEU A 19 7.70 17.99 9.46
CA LEU A 19 7.40 17.02 10.51
C LEU A 19 5.89 16.80 10.65
N ILE A 20 5.10 17.87 10.68
CA ILE A 20 3.63 17.78 10.71
C ILE A 20 3.10 17.10 9.45
N ALA A 21 3.68 17.41 8.28
CA ALA A 21 3.32 16.78 7.02
C ALA A 21 3.62 15.28 7.03
N GLY A 22 4.80 14.88 7.53
CA GLY A 22 5.20 13.48 7.64
C GLY A 22 4.29 12.69 8.58
N VAL A 23 3.99 13.24 9.76
CA VAL A 23 3.01 12.65 10.70
C VAL A 23 1.62 12.57 10.06
N THR A 24 1.20 13.61 9.33
CA THR A 24 -0.11 13.63 8.66
C THR A 24 -0.20 12.53 7.60
N THR A 25 0.80 12.40 6.73
CA THR A 25 0.84 11.35 5.71
C THR A 25 0.92 9.96 6.35
N PHE A 26 1.75 9.80 7.38
CA PHE A 26 1.86 8.56 8.12
C PHE A 26 0.49 8.11 8.65
N LEU A 27 -0.26 9.00 9.33
CA LEU A 27 -1.59 8.67 9.85
C LEU A 27 -2.59 8.26 8.76
N THR A 28 -2.45 8.79 7.55
CA THR A 28 -3.33 8.43 6.43
C THR A 28 -2.94 7.12 5.75
N MET A 29 -1.69 6.65 5.88
CA MET A 29 -1.22 5.40 5.26
C MET A 29 -0.95 4.26 6.26
N ALA A 30 -0.97 4.54 7.57
CA ALA A 30 -0.59 3.60 8.63
C ALA A 30 -1.44 2.32 8.64
N TYR A 31 -2.64 2.34 8.05
CA TYR A 31 -3.48 1.14 7.88
C TYR A 31 -2.75 0.01 7.11
N ILE A 32 -1.77 0.35 6.26
CA ILE A 32 -1.05 -0.65 5.46
C ILE A 32 -0.29 -1.67 6.32
N MET A 33 0.11 -1.27 7.53
CA MET A 33 0.79 -2.17 8.47
C MET A 33 -0.08 -3.35 8.88
N PHE A 34 -1.41 -3.19 8.81
CA PHE A 34 -2.38 -4.21 9.19
C PHE A 34 -2.95 -4.89 7.95
N LEU A 35 -3.30 -4.08 6.96
CA LEU A 35 -4.05 -4.55 5.79
C LEU A 35 -3.18 -5.34 4.82
N ASN A 36 -1.90 -4.99 4.63
CA ASN A 36 -1.03 -5.76 3.74
C ASN A 36 -0.74 -7.18 4.27
N PRO A 37 -0.32 -7.36 5.55
CA PRO A 37 -0.18 -8.69 6.13
C PRO A 37 -1.47 -9.50 6.09
N PHE A 38 -2.61 -8.88 6.39
CA PHE A 38 -3.91 -9.53 6.33
C PHE A 38 -4.23 -10.07 4.92
N ILE A 39 -3.99 -9.26 3.88
CA ILE A 39 -4.20 -9.65 2.48
C ILE A 39 -3.24 -10.77 2.05
N LEU A 40 -1.94 -10.60 2.29
CA LEU A 40 -0.93 -11.55 1.79
C LEU A 40 -0.93 -12.88 2.54
N SER A 41 -1.32 -12.87 3.81
CA SER A 41 -1.48 -14.11 4.58
C SER A 41 -2.76 -14.86 4.27
N GLY A 42 -3.66 -14.27 3.48
CA GLY A 42 -4.90 -14.91 3.07
C GLY A 42 -5.74 -15.37 4.25
N GLU A 43 -5.71 -14.66 5.38
CA GLU A 43 -6.48 -15.00 6.60
C GLU A 43 -7.97 -15.21 6.31
N PHE A 44 -8.51 -14.56 5.28
CA PHE A 44 -9.89 -14.75 4.84
C PHE A 44 -10.09 -15.91 3.84
N ALA A 45 -9.07 -16.31 3.09
CA ALA A 45 -9.15 -17.30 2.01
C ALA A 45 -8.78 -18.72 2.46
N GLY A 46 -8.35 -18.88 3.72
CA GLY A 46 -8.00 -20.15 4.34
C GLY A 46 -6.49 -20.45 4.26
N PRO A 47 -5.83 -20.83 5.38
CA PRO A 47 -4.39 -21.06 5.44
C PRO A 47 -3.91 -22.29 4.61
N GLU A 48 -4.83 -23.15 4.17
CA GLU A 48 -4.51 -24.34 3.38
C GLU A 48 -3.92 -24.03 1.98
N LYS A 49 -4.08 -22.80 1.48
CA LYS A 49 -3.55 -22.40 0.16
C LYS A 49 -2.07 -21.98 0.17
N GLY A 50 -1.36 -22.11 1.31
CA GLY A 50 0.07 -21.84 1.39
C GLY A 50 0.44 -20.36 1.23
N PHE A 51 -0.41 -19.47 1.75
CA PHE A 51 -0.17 -18.02 1.77
C PHE A 51 1.06 -17.61 2.58
N PHE A 52 1.36 -16.30 2.58
CA PHE A 52 2.46 -15.75 3.35
C PHE A 52 2.20 -15.84 4.87
N ASP A 53 3.26 -15.96 5.67
CA ASP A 53 3.16 -15.75 7.11
C ASP A 53 2.85 -14.28 7.46
N PHE A 54 1.79 -14.06 8.25
CA PHE A 54 1.35 -12.71 8.66
C PHE A 54 2.45 -11.92 9.35
N GLY A 55 3.16 -12.54 10.31
CA GLY A 55 4.20 -11.88 11.08
C GLY A 55 5.38 -11.45 10.20
N ALA A 56 5.83 -12.34 9.33
CA ALA A 56 6.91 -12.06 8.39
C ALA A 56 6.54 -10.90 7.45
N VAL A 57 5.33 -10.91 6.89
CA VAL A 57 4.85 -9.82 6.02
C VAL A 57 4.67 -8.51 6.79
N PHE A 58 4.22 -8.55 8.04
CA PHE A 58 4.11 -7.36 8.89
C PHE A 58 5.46 -6.65 9.03
N THR A 59 6.49 -7.39 9.44
CA THR A 59 7.83 -6.84 9.59
C THR A 59 8.39 -6.40 8.24
N ALA A 60 8.24 -7.22 7.19
CA ALA A 60 8.69 -6.89 5.84
C ALA A 60 8.05 -5.62 5.28
N THR A 61 6.73 -5.45 5.48
CA THR A 61 5.96 -4.26 5.07
C THR A 61 6.54 -2.99 5.69
N ILE A 62 6.78 -3.02 7.01
CA ILE A 62 7.31 -1.87 7.74
C ILE A 62 8.73 -1.54 7.29
N VAL A 63 9.61 -2.54 7.21
CA VAL A 63 11.02 -2.34 6.82
C VAL A 63 11.12 -1.87 5.38
N ALA A 64 10.39 -2.49 4.45
CA ALA A 64 10.37 -2.08 3.05
C ALA A 64 9.82 -0.67 2.86
N THR A 65 8.72 -0.33 3.54
CA THR A 65 8.14 1.03 3.56
C THR A 65 9.16 2.04 4.06
N ALA A 66 9.86 1.74 5.15
CA ALA A 66 10.90 2.62 5.69
C ALA A 66 12.06 2.82 4.71
N ILE A 67 12.59 1.74 4.14
CA ILE A 67 13.68 1.79 3.15
C ILE A 67 13.26 2.60 1.93
N ALA A 68 12.09 2.33 1.36
CA ALA A 68 11.58 3.06 0.20
C ALA A 68 11.35 4.55 0.50
N CYS A 69 10.80 4.86 1.67
CA CYS A 69 10.65 6.24 2.14
C CYS A 69 12.01 6.94 2.34
N PHE A 70 13.04 6.24 2.82
CA PHE A 70 14.40 6.80 2.92
C PHE A 70 15.03 7.01 1.55
N ILE A 71 14.85 6.10 0.61
CA ILE A 71 15.28 6.29 -0.78
C ILE A 71 14.60 7.52 -1.37
N MET A 72 13.30 7.70 -1.19
CA MET A 72 12.58 8.90 -1.62
C MET A 72 13.07 10.16 -0.89
N ALA A 73 13.37 10.06 0.40
CA ALA A 73 13.90 11.18 1.18
C ALA A 73 15.23 11.68 0.62
N PHE A 74 16.18 10.79 0.32
CA PHE A 74 17.54 11.16 -0.06
C PHE A 74 17.77 11.27 -1.57
N TYR A 75 17.06 10.51 -2.39
CA TYR A 75 17.18 10.59 -3.86
C TYR A 75 16.09 11.48 -4.47
N GLY A 76 14.84 11.27 -4.04
CA GLY A 76 13.67 12.05 -4.44
C GLY A 76 13.55 13.43 -3.79
N LYS A 77 14.46 13.83 -2.89
CA LYS A 77 14.60 15.07 -2.07
C LYS A 77 13.57 16.21 -2.18
N THR A 78 13.12 16.55 -3.39
CA THR A 78 12.07 17.55 -3.61
C THR A 78 10.67 16.96 -3.47
N TRP A 79 10.49 15.67 -3.19
CA TRP A 79 9.19 14.99 -3.17
C TRP A 79 8.76 14.59 -1.75
N PRO A 80 7.61 15.07 -1.27
CA PRO A 80 7.04 14.72 0.04
C PRO A 80 6.10 13.50 -0.05
N ILE A 81 6.62 12.35 -0.50
CA ILE A 81 5.80 11.16 -0.80
C ILE A 81 6.17 10.00 0.12
N GLY A 82 5.15 9.39 0.71
CA GLY A 82 5.26 8.09 1.38
C GLY A 82 5.16 6.96 0.35
N LEU A 83 5.94 5.91 0.56
CA LEU A 83 5.96 4.71 -0.28
C LEU A 83 5.73 3.50 0.59
N ALA A 84 4.80 2.63 0.20
CA ALA A 84 4.48 1.39 0.89
C ALA A 84 3.96 0.36 -0.12
N PRO A 85 3.76 -0.91 0.27
CA PRO A 85 3.24 -1.94 -0.63
C PRO A 85 1.89 -1.55 -1.27
N GLY A 86 1.74 -1.65 -2.59
CA GLY A 86 0.56 -1.18 -3.32
C GLY A 86 -0.67 -2.07 -3.17
N MET A 87 -1.79 -1.53 -2.66
CA MET A 87 -2.98 -2.32 -2.30
C MET A 87 -3.54 -3.20 -3.42
N GLY A 88 -3.66 -2.67 -4.65
CA GLY A 88 -4.14 -3.43 -5.80
C GLY A 88 -3.18 -4.58 -6.18
N ILE A 89 -1.88 -4.33 -6.08
CA ILE A 89 -0.84 -5.30 -6.41
C ILE A 89 -0.78 -6.40 -5.37
N ASN A 90 -0.91 -6.06 -4.09
CA ASN A 90 -0.90 -7.02 -2.99
C ASN A 90 -2.08 -7.99 -3.12
N ALA A 91 -3.27 -7.49 -3.43
CA ALA A 91 -4.45 -8.33 -3.67
C ALA A 91 -4.31 -9.22 -4.91
N PHE A 92 -3.73 -8.68 -6.00
CA PHE A 92 -3.46 -9.50 -7.19
C PHE A 92 -2.45 -10.62 -6.89
N VAL A 93 -1.39 -10.33 -6.15
CA VAL A 93 -0.40 -11.34 -5.73
C VAL A 93 -1.04 -12.40 -4.83
N ALA A 94 -1.79 -11.98 -3.80
CA ALA A 94 -2.42 -12.91 -2.87
C ALA A 94 -3.48 -13.78 -3.57
N PHE A 95 -4.45 -13.17 -4.24
CA PHE A 95 -5.64 -13.90 -4.70
C PHE A 95 -5.54 -14.37 -6.14
N GLY A 96 -4.90 -13.59 -7.01
CA GLY A 96 -4.67 -13.98 -8.39
C GLY A 96 -3.57 -15.04 -8.49
N VAL A 97 -2.38 -14.72 -7.97
CA VAL A 97 -1.17 -15.53 -8.18
C VAL A 97 -1.10 -16.70 -7.21
N VAL A 98 -1.18 -16.45 -5.90
CA VAL A 98 -1.07 -17.53 -4.90
C VAL A 98 -2.36 -18.34 -4.85
N ALA A 99 -3.50 -17.71 -4.56
CA ALA A 99 -4.76 -18.44 -4.34
C ALA A 99 -5.39 -18.99 -5.63
N GLY A 100 -5.26 -18.26 -6.74
CA GLY A 100 -5.92 -18.57 -8.01
C GLY A 100 -5.10 -19.47 -8.93
N MET A 101 -3.78 -19.23 -9.02
CA MET A 101 -2.87 -20.01 -9.87
C MET A 101 -2.07 -21.08 -9.09
N GLY A 102 -2.11 -21.08 -7.76
CA GLY A 102 -1.46 -22.08 -6.92
C GLY A 102 0.06 -21.92 -6.79
N TYR A 103 0.60 -20.75 -7.09
CA TYR A 103 2.03 -20.48 -6.92
C TYR A 103 2.38 -20.24 -5.45
N THR A 104 3.61 -20.57 -5.06
CA THR A 104 4.09 -20.31 -3.69
C THR A 104 4.41 -18.83 -3.47
N PRO A 105 4.43 -18.36 -2.21
CA PRO A 105 4.89 -17.01 -1.86
C PRO A 105 6.25 -16.65 -2.47
N GLN A 106 7.21 -17.57 -2.46
CA GLN A 106 8.56 -17.36 -3.00
C GLN A 106 8.55 -17.19 -4.53
N GLN A 107 7.69 -17.93 -5.22
CA GLN A 107 7.50 -17.80 -6.67
C GLN A 107 6.84 -16.47 -7.03
N ALA A 108 5.85 -16.05 -6.23
CA ALA A 108 5.22 -14.75 -6.37
C ALA A 108 6.21 -13.61 -6.11
N LEU A 109 7.04 -13.70 -5.06
CA LEU A 109 8.12 -12.74 -4.78
C LEU A 109 9.16 -12.70 -5.91
N GLY A 110 9.47 -13.85 -6.53
CA GLY A 110 10.30 -13.92 -7.73
C GLY A 110 9.72 -13.11 -8.88
N ALA A 111 8.41 -13.22 -9.13
CA ALA A 111 7.72 -12.42 -10.14
C ALA A 111 7.73 -10.91 -9.81
N VAL A 112 7.49 -10.55 -8.54
CA VAL A 112 7.58 -9.17 -8.06
C VAL A 112 8.98 -8.60 -8.27
N LEU A 113 10.03 -9.36 -7.94
CA LEU A 113 11.42 -8.95 -8.12
C LEU A 113 11.74 -8.69 -9.60
N VAL A 114 11.37 -9.63 -10.49
CA VAL A 114 11.61 -9.47 -11.93
C VAL A 114 10.83 -8.28 -12.48
N ALA A 115 9.55 -8.12 -12.12
CA ALA A 115 8.74 -6.97 -12.51
C ALA A 115 9.36 -5.66 -12.02
N GLY A 116 9.83 -5.60 -10.78
CA GLY A 116 10.52 -4.45 -10.20
C GLY A 116 11.82 -4.10 -10.92
N VAL A 117 12.65 -5.09 -11.25
CA VAL A 117 13.88 -4.89 -12.03
C VAL A 117 13.56 -4.37 -13.43
N LEU A 118 12.55 -4.94 -14.10
CA LEU A 118 12.09 -4.44 -15.40
C LEU A 118 11.58 -3.00 -15.30
N PHE A 119 10.81 -2.67 -14.26
CA PHE A 119 10.33 -1.32 -14.03
C PHE A 119 11.47 -0.33 -13.75
N LEU A 120 12.50 -0.75 -13.00
CA LEU A 120 13.71 0.03 -12.76
C LEU A 120 14.45 0.31 -14.08
N ILE A 121 14.62 -0.70 -14.95
CA ILE A 121 15.23 -0.54 -16.28
C ILE A 121 14.41 0.44 -17.12
N ILE A 122 13.08 0.32 -17.13
CA ILE A 122 12.19 1.25 -17.85
C ILE A 122 12.30 2.67 -17.28
N SER A 123 12.43 2.81 -15.96
CA SER A 123 12.55 4.10 -15.26
C SER A 123 13.88 4.81 -15.53
N LEU A 124 14.95 4.03 -15.75
CA LEU A 124 16.29 4.52 -16.12
C LEU A 124 16.38 4.92 -17.60
N THR A 125 15.50 4.40 -18.46
CA THR A 125 15.52 4.62 -19.91
C THR A 125 14.47 5.63 -20.37
N PRO A 126 14.61 6.23 -21.56
CA PRO A 126 13.58 7.08 -22.14
C PRO A 126 12.29 6.33 -22.51
N LEU A 127 12.31 4.99 -22.48
CA LEU A 127 11.17 4.11 -22.72
C LEU A 127 9.95 4.48 -21.87
N ARG A 128 10.14 4.96 -20.63
CA ARG A 128 9.02 5.39 -19.77
C ARG A 128 8.12 6.45 -20.42
N ALA A 129 8.70 7.43 -21.12
CA ALA A 129 7.95 8.55 -21.66
C ALA A 129 7.13 8.09 -22.86
N TRP A 130 7.71 7.17 -23.64
CA TRP A 130 7.03 6.49 -24.72
C TRP A 130 5.87 5.64 -24.18
N LEU A 131 6.10 4.85 -23.13
CA LEU A 131 5.09 3.98 -22.51
C LEU A 131 3.92 4.77 -21.92
N ILE A 132 4.17 5.90 -21.23
CA ILE A 132 3.10 6.80 -20.74
C ILE A 132 2.29 7.38 -21.90
N ASN A 133 2.95 7.83 -22.96
CA ASN A 133 2.29 8.53 -24.07
C ASN A 133 1.58 7.60 -25.06
N SER A 134 1.99 6.33 -25.15
CA SER A 134 1.40 5.34 -26.06
C SER A 134 0.06 4.80 -25.57
N ILE A 135 -0.32 5.03 -24.32
CA ILE A 135 -1.50 4.39 -23.72
C ILE A 135 -2.69 5.36 -23.69
N PRO A 136 -3.79 5.02 -24.39
CA PRO A 136 -5.00 5.83 -24.43
C PRO A 136 -5.52 6.14 -23.02
N LYS A 137 -6.07 7.35 -22.86
CA LYS A 137 -6.70 7.77 -21.59
C LYS A 137 -7.79 6.80 -21.13
N SER A 138 -8.52 6.19 -22.06
CA SER A 138 -9.54 5.17 -21.78
C SER A 138 -8.98 3.92 -21.10
N LEU A 139 -7.84 3.39 -21.56
CA LEU A 139 -7.21 2.22 -20.93
C LEU A 139 -6.70 2.54 -19.52
N LYS A 140 -6.10 3.71 -19.33
CA LYS A 140 -5.64 4.16 -17.99
C LYS A 140 -6.80 4.23 -16.99
N LEU A 141 -7.94 4.78 -17.41
CA LEU A 141 -9.14 4.86 -16.57
C LEU A 141 -9.75 3.48 -16.34
N GLY A 142 -9.77 2.62 -17.35
CA GLY A 142 -10.30 1.26 -17.25
C GLY A 142 -9.53 0.37 -16.28
N ILE A 143 -8.20 0.44 -16.29
CA ILE A 143 -7.34 -0.33 -15.35
C ILE A 143 -7.62 0.08 -13.90
N GLY A 144 -7.63 1.38 -13.63
CA GLY A 144 -7.94 1.89 -12.28
C GLY A 144 -9.35 1.49 -11.81
N ALA A 145 -10.36 1.59 -12.67
CA ALA A 145 -11.72 1.18 -12.34
C ALA A 145 -11.83 -0.34 -12.08
N GLY A 146 -11.16 -1.16 -12.90
CA GLY A 146 -11.16 -2.61 -12.75
C GLY A 146 -10.54 -3.06 -11.43
N ILE A 147 -9.37 -2.52 -11.07
CA ILE A 147 -8.70 -2.80 -9.79
C ILE A 147 -9.57 -2.30 -8.62
N GLY A 148 -10.17 -1.11 -8.74
CA GLY A 148 -11.07 -0.58 -7.72
C GLY A 148 -12.27 -1.48 -7.45
N PHE A 149 -12.97 -1.94 -8.50
CA PHE A 149 -14.09 -2.88 -8.34
C PHE A 149 -13.65 -4.24 -7.79
N PHE A 150 -12.45 -4.71 -8.17
CA PHE A 150 -11.88 -5.94 -7.65
C PHE A 150 -11.56 -5.84 -6.14
N LEU A 151 -10.98 -4.74 -5.70
CA LEU A 151 -10.74 -4.50 -4.26
C LEU A 151 -12.06 -4.29 -3.50
N ALA A 152 -13.05 -3.63 -4.11
CA ALA A 152 -14.35 -3.42 -3.49
C ALA A 152 -15.07 -4.74 -3.20
N ILE A 153 -15.07 -5.71 -4.14
CA ILE A 153 -15.69 -7.01 -3.89
C ILE A 153 -14.95 -7.80 -2.81
N ILE A 154 -13.61 -7.76 -2.80
CA ILE A 154 -12.80 -8.40 -1.75
C ILE A 154 -13.06 -7.75 -0.39
N GLY A 155 -13.14 -6.42 -0.32
CA GLY A 155 -13.49 -5.69 0.90
C GLY A 155 -14.85 -6.11 1.45
N LEU A 156 -15.87 -6.19 0.59
CA LEU A 156 -17.21 -6.66 0.97
C LEU A 156 -17.24 -8.11 1.44
N GLU A 157 -16.41 -8.97 0.85
CA GLU A 157 -16.26 -10.37 1.24
C GLU A 157 -15.56 -10.50 2.60
N ILE A 158 -14.45 -9.78 2.82
CA ILE A 158 -13.74 -9.73 4.12
C ILE A 158 -14.66 -9.17 5.22
N MET A 159 -15.47 -8.16 4.90
CA MET A 159 -16.48 -7.62 5.79
C MET A 159 -17.58 -8.63 6.15
N GLY A 160 -17.74 -9.72 5.40
CA GLY A 160 -18.84 -10.67 5.55
C GLY A 160 -20.19 -10.14 5.06
N VAL A 161 -20.20 -9.03 4.31
CA VAL A 161 -21.41 -8.48 3.67
C VAL A 161 -21.82 -9.33 2.47
N VAL A 162 -20.82 -9.85 1.76
CA VAL A 162 -20.96 -10.72 0.60
C VAL A 162 -20.32 -12.08 0.92
N GLY A 163 -20.84 -13.15 0.33
CA GLY A 163 -20.21 -14.47 0.33
C GLY A 163 -20.31 -15.15 -1.04
N ASP A 164 -19.56 -16.24 -1.22
CA ASP A 164 -19.60 -17.05 -2.44
C ASP A 164 -20.94 -17.77 -2.61
N HIS A 165 -21.38 -17.91 -3.86
CA HIS A 165 -22.55 -18.70 -4.22
C HIS A 165 -22.29 -19.50 -5.50
N PRO A 166 -22.53 -20.82 -5.52
CA PRO A 166 -22.08 -21.70 -6.59
C PRO A 166 -22.68 -21.39 -7.97
N VAL A 167 -23.78 -20.63 -8.04
CA VAL A 167 -24.47 -20.30 -9.29
C VAL A 167 -24.33 -18.83 -9.67
N THR A 168 -24.34 -17.92 -8.69
CA THR A 168 -24.36 -16.48 -8.92
C THR A 168 -23.03 -15.82 -8.62
N LEU A 169 -22.04 -16.60 -8.14
CA LEU A 169 -20.72 -16.18 -7.66
C LEU A 169 -20.74 -15.27 -6.42
N VAL A 170 -21.87 -14.61 -6.15
CA VAL A 170 -22.07 -13.65 -5.07
C VAL A 170 -23.45 -13.89 -4.45
N THR A 171 -23.50 -13.95 -3.12
CA THR A 171 -24.72 -13.89 -2.30
C THR A 171 -24.53 -12.91 -1.14
N LEU A 172 -25.62 -12.53 -0.48
CA LEU A 172 -25.56 -11.80 0.77
C LEU A 172 -24.98 -12.70 1.88
N GLY A 173 -24.02 -12.17 2.64
CA GLY A 173 -23.45 -12.82 3.81
C GLY A 173 -24.36 -12.73 5.05
N ASP A 174 -23.82 -13.06 6.22
CA ASP A 174 -24.57 -13.02 7.49
C ASP A 174 -24.63 -11.61 8.08
N ILE A 175 -25.55 -10.80 7.56
CA ILE A 175 -25.77 -9.41 8.02
C ILE A 175 -26.24 -9.33 9.49
N LYS A 176 -26.70 -10.45 10.08
CA LYS A 176 -27.09 -10.46 11.49
C LYS A 176 -25.89 -10.55 12.43
N ASN A 177 -24.71 -10.90 11.92
CA ASN A 177 -23.50 -10.96 12.71
C ASN A 177 -23.11 -9.54 13.20
N PRO A 178 -22.98 -9.33 14.52
CA PRO A 178 -22.58 -8.03 15.08
C PRO A 178 -21.26 -7.48 14.53
N LEU A 179 -20.30 -8.33 14.17
CA LEU A 179 -19.02 -7.90 13.57
C LEU A 179 -19.19 -7.31 12.16
N VAL A 180 -20.07 -7.90 11.34
CA VAL A 180 -20.41 -7.39 10.00
C VAL A 180 -21.06 -6.02 10.11
N ILE A 181 -21.96 -5.85 11.08
CA ILE A 181 -22.60 -4.55 11.36
C ILE A 181 -21.54 -3.52 11.81
N LEU A 182 -20.62 -3.90 12.69
CA LEU A 182 -19.52 -3.03 13.11
C LEU A 182 -18.62 -2.65 11.92
N GLY A 183 -18.31 -3.58 11.02
CA GLY A 183 -17.57 -3.30 9.78
C GLY A 183 -18.31 -2.28 8.89
N CYS A 184 -19.61 -2.46 8.67
CA CYS A 184 -20.44 -1.50 7.92
C CYS A 184 -20.46 -0.12 8.57
N LEU A 185 -20.59 -0.05 9.90
CA LEU A 185 -20.54 1.21 10.64
C LEU A 185 -19.15 1.85 10.57
N ALA A 186 -18.07 1.05 10.61
CA ALA A 186 -16.71 1.52 10.43
C ALA A 186 -16.54 2.17 9.05
N PHE A 187 -16.97 1.51 7.98
CA PHE A 187 -16.95 2.05 6.61
C PHE A 187 -17.69 3.39 6.52
N VAL A 188 -18.93 3.46 7.00
CA VAL A 188 -19.72 4.70 7.00
C VAL A 188 -19.01 5.79 7.81
N SER A 189 -18.43 5.45 8.97
CA SER A 189 -17.69 6.41 9.80
C SER A 189 -16.47 6.98 9.09
N MET A 190 -15.72 6.17 8.32
CA MET A 190 -14.55 6.61 7.57
C MET A 190 -14.94 7.64 6.51
N ILE A 191 -16.05 7.41 5.80
CA ILE A 191 -16.62 8.36 4.82
C ILE A 191 -17.07 9.65 5.48
N VAL A 192 -17.77 9.56 6.63
CA VAL A 192 -18.23 10.74 7.38
C VAL A 192 -17.02 11.57 7.83
N MET A 193 -16.00 10.93 8.39
CA MET A 193 -14.76 11.58 8.81
C MET A 193 -13.99 12.21 7.64
N GLU A 194 -13.95 11.54 6.47
CA GLU A 194 -13.39 12.12 5.24
C GLU A 194 -14.14 13.40 4.85
N LYS A 195 -15.48 13.35 4.87
CA LYS A 195 -16.32 14.51 4.52
C LYS A 195 -16.12 15.67 5.50
N MET A 196 -15.87 15.35 6.77
CA MET A 196 -15.49 16.31 7.81
C MET A 196 -14.03 16.75 7.74
N LYS A 197 -13.25 16.24 6.78
CA LYS A 197 -11.82 16.54 6.56
C LYS A 197 -10.93 16.19 7.75
N ILE A 198 -11.28 15.12 8.48
CA ILE A 198 -10.49 14.58 9.59
C ILE A 198 -9.34 13.75 9.03
N ARG A 199 -8.10 14.07 9.42
CA ARG A 199 -6.89 13.36 8.97
C ARG A 199 -6.77 12.03 9.71
N GLY A 200 -6.41 10.95 9.00
CA GLY A 200 -6.32 9.61 9.58
C GLY A 200 -7.69 8.99 9.86
N ASN A 201 -8.72 9.37 9.11
CA ASN A 201 -10.05 8.77 9.17
C ASN A 201 -10.03 7.24 9.10
N ILE A 202 -9.23 6.64 8.22
CA ILE A 202 -9.12 5.17 8.10
C ILE A 202 -8.62 4.57 9.42
N ILE A 203 -7.48 5.04 9.95
CA ILE A 203 -6.92 4.49 11.19
C ILE A 203 -7.81 4.76 12.40
N ILE A 204 -8.46 5.92 12.48
CA ILE A 204 -9.43 6.22 13.53
C ILE A 204 -10.62 5.25 13.45
N GLY A 205 -11.13 4.99 12.23
CA GLY A 205 -12.20 4.03 12.00
C GLY A 205 -11.81 2.62 12.45
N ILE A 206 -10.63 2.16 12.05
CA ILE A 206 -10.11 0.85 12.47
C ILE A 206 -10.03 0.77 14.00
N LEU A 207 -9.38 1.73 14.65
CA LEU A 207 -9.13 1.67 16.09
C LEU A 207 -10.41 1.81 16.93
N VAL A 208 -11.29 2.76 16.60
CA VAL A 208 -12.52 3.00 17.37
C VAL A 208 -13.44 1.78 17.32
N PHE A 209 -13.68 1.24 16.12
CA PHE A 209 -14.58 0.10 15.99
C PHE A 209 -13.94 -1.20 16.50
N SER A 210 -12.61 -1.34 16.42
CA SER A 210 -11.91 -2.48 17.04
C SER A 210 -12.01 -2.44 18.56
N ILE A 211 -11.86 -1.26 19.19
CA ILE A 211 -12.08 -1.09 20.63
C ILE A 211 -13.51 -1.47 21.03
N ILE A 212 -14.51 -1.04 20.24
CA ILE A 212 -15.91 -1.43 20.49
C ILE A 212 -16.06 -2.96 20.40
N ALA A 213 -15.47 -3.60 19.40
CA ALA A 213 -15.51 -5.05 19.24
C ALA A 213 -14.83 -5.79 20.42
N TRP A 214 -13.69 -5.28 20.91
CA TRP A 214 -13.00 -5.86 22.07
C TRP A 214 -13.81 -5.71 23.36
N VAL A 215 -14.35 -4.52 23.63
CA VAL A 215 -15.13 -4.25 24.85
C VAL A 215 -16.45 -5.02 24.84
N ALA A 216 -17.06 -5.20 23.66
CA ALA A 216 -18.26 -6.03 23.50
C ALA A 216 -17.98 -7.55 23.60
N GLY A 217 -16.71 -7.96 23.71
CA GLY A 217 -16.32 -9.38 23.75
C GLY A 217 -16.46 -10.10 22.40
N LEU A 218 -16.60 -9.36 21.31
CA LEU A 218 -16.78 -9.89 19.95
C LEU A 218 -15.44 -10.23 19.28
N ALA A 219 -14.33 -9.65 19.74
CA ALA A 219 -13.01 -9.85 19.18
C ALA A 219 -11.95 -10.08 20.27
N LYS A 220 -10.91 -10.85 19.93
CA LYS A 220 -9.80 -11.15 20.84
C LYS A 220 -8.73 -10.08 20.76
N PHE A 221 -8.32 -9.58 21.93
CA PHE A 221 -7.21 -8.67 22.05
C PHE A 221 -5.93 -9.45 22.39
N ASN A 222 -4.98 -9.48 21.46
CA ASN A 222 -3.73 -10.22 21.54
C ASN A 222 -2.56 -9.39 22.11
N GLY A 223 -2.80 -8.11 22.45
CA GLY A 223 -1.84 -7.24 23.11
C GLY A 223 -1.51 -5.98 22.30
N VAL A 224 -0.54 -5.19 22.79
CA VAL A 224 -0.10 -3.95 22.13
C VAL A 224 1.32 -4.06 21.60
N VAL A 225 2.26 -4.56 22.42
CA VAL A 225 3.69 -4.49 22.15
C VAL A 225 4.33 -5.88 22.22
N SER A 226 5.11 -6.26 21.21
CA SER A 226 5.97 -7.44 21.24
C SER A 226 7.31 -7.18 20.54
N SER A 227 8.21 -8.16 20.59
CA SER A 227 9.34 -8.21 19.67
C SER A 227 8.83 -8.28 18.22
N PRO A 228 9.53 -7.64 17.27
CA PRO A 228 9.18 -7.73 15.86
C PRO A 228 9.18 -9.20 15.40
N PRO A 229 8.14 -9.67 14.70
CA PRO A 229 8.13 -11.02 14.14
C PRO A 229 9.31 -11.23 13.16
N PRO A 230 9.82 -12.47 13.04
CA PRO A 230 10.94 -12.77 12.14
C PRO A 230 10.54 -12.59 10.68
N MET A 231 11.43 -12.01 9.86
CA MET A 231 11.25 -11.89 8.41
C MET A 231 11.66 -13.20 7.71
N THR A 232 10.77 -14.20 7.72
CA THR A 232 11.06 -15.53 7.13
C THR A 232 11.25 -15.51 5.62
N TYR A 233 10.71 -14.51 4.91
CA TYR A 233 10.84 -14.37 3.45
C TYR A 233 11.96 -13.40 3.02
N LEU A 234 12.86 -13.02 3.93
CA LEU A 234 13.98 -12.13 3.62
C LEU A 234 14.93 -12.81 2.64
N PHE A 235 15.13 -12.23 1.45
CA PHE A 235 15.90 -12.81 0.33
C PHE A 235 15.38 -14.15 -0.20
N GLU A 236 14.13 -14.53 0.09
CA GLU A 236 13.52 -15.78 -0.37
C GLU A 236 12.67 -15.54 -1.62
N PHE A 237 13.24 -15.80 -2.80
CA PHE A 237 12.54 -15.70 -4.08
C PHE A 237 12.95 -16.82 -5.04
N ASP A 238 11.98 -17.36 -5.77
CA ASP A 238 12.19 -18.40 -6.79
C ASP A 238 12.15 -17.78 -8.20
N LEU A 239 13.35 -17.56 -8.77
CA LEU A 239 13.50 -17.10 -10.16
C LEU A 239 13.33 -18.20 -11.19
N GLY A 240 13.39 -19.48 -10.80
CA GLY A 240 13.21 -20.61 -11.71
C GLY A 240 11.80 -20.64 -12.28
N ALA A 241 10.80 -20.39 -11.43
CA ALA A 241 9.41 -20.29 -11.85
C ALA A 241 9.11 -19.02 -12.67
N ALA A 242 9.91 -17.96 -12.52
CA ALA A 242 9.71 -16.66 -13.17
C ALA A 242 9.74 -16.71 -14.70
N PHE A 243 10.48 -17.67 -15.28
CA PHE A 243 10.61 -17.82 -16.74
C PHE A 243 9.56 -18.75 -17.37
N THR A 244 8.60 -19.24 -16.59
CA THR A 244 7.46 -20.00 -17.15
C THR A 244 6.49 -19.08 -17.88
N ALA A 245 5.72 -19.62 -18.85
CA ALA A 245 4.76 -18.82 -19.61
C ALA A 245 3.66 -18.21 -18.72
N GLY A 246 3.20 -18.95 -17.69
CA GLY A 246 2.25 -18.45 -16.71
C GLY A 246 2.82 -17.28 -15.91
N MET A 247 4.03 -17.43 -15.37
CA MET A 247 4.66 -16.39 -14.56
C MET A 247 5.09 -15.16 -15.39
N SER A 248 5.42 -15.35 -16.67
CA SER A 248 5.67 -14.22 -17.59
C SER A 248 4.45 -13.30 -17.72
N THR A 249 3.24 -13.87 -17.74
CA THR A 249 1.98 -13.11 -17.77
C THR A 249 1.76 -12.36 -16.45
N VAL A 250 2.08 -12.99 -15.33
CA VAL A 250 2.03 -12.37 -13.99
C VAL A 250 3.01 -11.20 -13.90
N ILE A 251 4.27 -11.39 -14.30
CA ILE A 251 5.32 -10.36 -14.31
C ILE A 251 4.88 -9.17 -15.18
N PHE A 252 4.35 -9.43 -16.37
CA PHE A 252 3.85 -8.39 -17.25
C PHE A 252 2.69 -7.62 -16.60
N THR A 253 1.75 -8.33 -15.97
CA THR A 253 0.61 -7.72 -15.27
C THR A 253 1.09 -6.84 -14.12
N LEU A 254 1.96 -7.35 -13.25
CA LEU A 254 2.56 -6.62 -12.14
C LEU A 254 3.29 -5.36 -12.60
N LEU A 255 4.11 -5.48 -13.66
CA LEU A 255 4.84 -4.37 -14.25
C LEU A 255 3.92 -3.24 -14.69
N PHE A 256 2.82 -3.57 -15.38
CA PHE A 256 1.89 -2.56 -15.87
C PHE A 256 1.09 -1.93 -14.74
N ILE A 257 0.61 -2.72 -13.78
CA ILE A 257 -0.11 -2.18 -12.62
C ILE A 257 0.80 -1.21 -11.85
N ASP A 258 2.02 -1.63 -11.50
CA ASP A 258 3.00 -0.80 -10.79
C ASP A 258 3.30 0.50 -11.55
N PHE A 259 3.58 0.38 -12.85
CA PHE A 259 3.85 1.54 -13.70
C PHE A 259 2.72 2.58 -13.65
N PHE A 260 1.46 2.14 -13.72
CA PHE A 260 0.30 3.03 -13.71
C PHE A 260 -0.03 3.58 -12.34
N ASP A 261 0.09 2.78 -11.30
CA ASP A 261 -0.11 3.21 -9.92
C ASP A 261 0.90 4.31 -9.58
N THR A 262 2.18 4.09 -9.87
CA THR A 262 3.24 5.08 -9.64
C THR A 262 3.00 6.33 -10.48
N ALA A 263 2.74 6.20 -11.79
CA ALA A 263 2.52 7.37 -12.64
C ALA A 263 1.27 8.17 -12.24
N GLY A 264 0.17 7.48 -11.92
CA GLY A 264 -1.10 8.06 -11.51
C GLY A 264 -0.97 8.78 -10.17
N THR A 265 -0.38 8.12 -9.18
CA THR A 265 -0.18 8.68 -7.84
C THR A 265 0.77 9.87 -7.86
N LEU A 266 1.95 9.74 -8.49
CA LEU A 266 2.90 10.84 -8.59
C LEU A 266 2.29 12.06 -9.29
N THR A 267 1.50 11.84 -10.34
CA THR A 267 0.79 12.92 -11.04
C THR A 267 -0.27 13.56 -10.16
N SER A 268 -1.06 12.76 -9.42
CA SER A 268 -2.08 13.24 -8.49
C SER A 268 -1.45 14.11 -7.38
N VAL A 269 -0.42 13.59 -6.72
CA VAL A 269 0.29 14.31 -5.66
C VAL A 269 1.01 15.54 -6.20
N ALA A 270 1.57 15.48 -7.42
CA ALA A 270 2.19 16.64 -8.06
C ALA A 270 1.20 17.79 -8.29
N ASN A 271 -0.04 17.50 -8.68
CA ASN A 271 -1.08 18.51 -8.83
C ASN A 271 -1.38 19.17 -7.49
N VAL A 272 -1.51 18.39 -6.41
CA VAL A 272 -1.74 18.91 -5.05
C VAL A 272 -0.53 19.72 -4.55
N ALA A 273 0.69 19.33 -4.94
CA ALA A 273 1.94 19.99 -4.55
C ALA A 273 2.26 21.25 -5.37
N GLY A 274 1.51 21.53 -6.44
CA GLY A 274 1.81 22.62 -7.38
C GLY A 274 3.10 22.38 -8.18
N LYS A 275 3.45 21.11 -8.44
CA LYS A 275 4.66 20.68 -9.17
C LYS A 275 4.43 20.41 -10.66
N VAL A 276 3.23 20.70 -11.16
CA VAL A 276 2.86 20.58 -12.57
C VAL A 276 3.03 21.95 -13.22
N ASP A 277 3.81 22.02 -14.29
CA ASP A 277 3.99 23.27 -15.04
C ASP A 277 2.79 23.57 -15.96
N SER A 278 2.80 24.75 -16.59
CA SER A 278 1.74 25.19 -17.51
C SER A 278 1.61 24.33 -18.78
N LYS A 279 2.59 23.47 -19.06
CA LYS A 279 2.58 22.52 -20.17
C LYS A 279 2.16 21.11 -19.73
N GLY A 280 1.74 20.94 -18.46
CA GLY A 280 1.33 19.66 -17.90
C GLY A 280 2.49 18.73 -17.53
N LYS A 281 3.74 19.21 -17.54
CA LYS A 281 4.92 18.41 -17.21
C LYS A 281 5.19 18.47 -15.71
N VAL A 282 5.42 17.30 -15.12
CA VAL A 282 5.71 17.16 -13.70
C VAL A 282 7.20 17.37 -13.43
N GLN A 283 7.54 18.29 -12.53
CA GLN A 283 8.91 18.59 -12.14
C GLN A 283 9.54 17.43 -11.34
N ASP A 284 10.79 17.06 -11.65
CA ASP A 284 11.56 16.01 -10.97
C ASP A 284 10.87 14.63 -10.89
N ILE A 285 9.84 14.33 -11.70
CA ILE A 285 9.09 13.06 -11.63
C ILE A 285 9.99 11.83 -11.79
N ASN A 286 11.04 11.97 -12.60
CA ASN A 286 12.02 10.91 -12.87
C ASN A 286 12.68 10.39 -11.60
N LYS A 287 12.99 11.28 -10.65
CA LYS A 287 13.65 10.90 -9.40
C LYS A 287 12.70 10.14 -8.50
N ALA A 288 11.44 10.58 -8.46
CA ALA A 288 10.39 9.91 -7.68
C ALA A 288 10.10 8.52 -8.24
N MET A 289 9.93 8.38 -9.57
CA MET A 289 9.73 7.06 -10.21
C MET A 289 10.93 6.12 -10.02
N LEU A 290 12.16 6.65 -10.03
CA LEU A 290 13.33 5.83 -9.73
C LEU A 290 13.34 5.39 -8.25
N SER A 291 13.06 6.29 -7.32
CA SER A 291 12.95 5.95 -5.90
C SER A 291 11.89 4.88 -5.64
N ASP A 292 10.78 4.95 -6.37
CA ASP A 292 9.68 4.01 -6.35
C ASP A 292 10.08 2.62 -6.87
N SER A 293 10.62 2.55 -8.10
CA SER A 293 11.11 1.27 -8.66
C SER A 293 12.23 0.61 -7.83
N VAL A 294 13.15 1.38 -7.26
CA VAL A 294 14.15 0.84 -6.32
C VAL A 294 13.48 0.36 -5.03
N GLY A 295 12.45 1.08 -4.56
CA GLY A 295 11.59 0.66 -3.46
C GLY A 295 10.93 -0.69 -3.72
N THR A 296 10.38 -0.91 -4.91
CA THR A 296 9.80 -2.20 -5.33
C THR A 296 10.82 -3.32 -5.26
N VAL A 297 12.03 -3.11 -5.82
CA VAL A 297 13.10 -4.11 -5.76
C VAL A 297 13.49 -4.40 -4.31
N ALA A 298 13.64 -3.36 -3.48
CA ALA A 298 13.91 -3.51 -2.05
C ALA A 298 12.79 -4.26 -1.31
N GLY A 299 11.52 -3.98 -1.63
CA GLY A 299 10.35 -4.65 -1.06
C GLY A 299 10.37 -6.14 -1.32
N ALA A 300 10.62 -6.54 -2.57
CA ALA A 300 10.76 -7.94 -2.96
C ALA A 300 11.86 -8.65 -2.16
N PHE A 301 13.02 -8.00 -1.97
CA PHE A 301 14.10 -8.53 -1.14
C PHE A 301 13.73 -8.65 0.33
N MET A 302 12.92 -7.74 0.86
CA MET A 302 12.47 -7.79 2.25
C MET A 302 11.38 -8.86 2.50
N GLY A 303 10.84 -9.48 1.44
CA GLY A 303 9.77 -10.47 1.55
C GLY A 303 8.36 -9.85 1.54
N THR A 304 8.22 -8.65 0.96
CA THR A 304 6.93 -8.03 0.70
C THR A 304 6.75 -7.76 -0.80
N THR A 305 5.54 -7.40 -1.19
CA THR A 305 5.16 -7.12 -2.57
C THR A 305 5.65 -5.75 -3.05
N THR A 306 5.27 -5.39 -4.28
CA THR A 306 5.61 -4.12 -4.93
C THR A 306 5.32 -2.92 -4.04
N VAL A 307 6.36 -2.10 -3.81
CA VAL A 307 6.27 -0.86 -3.03
C VAL A 307 6.09 0.31 -3.99
N THR A 308 4.97 1.00 -3.85
CA THR A 308 4.60 2.12 -4.73
C THR A 308 4.34 3.39 -3.93
N SER A 309 4.21 4.50 -4.64
CA SER A 309 3.90 5.84 -4.13
C SER A 309 2.43 5.91 -3.69
N TYR A 310 2.18 6.54 -2.54
CA TYR A 310 0.85 6.62 -1.92
C TYR A 310 0.16 7.96 -2.16
N VAL A 311 -1.10 7.93 -2.59
CA VAL A 311 -1.96 9.11 -2.86
C VAL A 311 -2.29 9.88 -1.59
N GLU A 312 -2.29 9.18 -0.46
CA GLU A 312 -2.40 9.65 0.92
C GLU A 312 -1.38 10.76 1.22
N SER A 313 -0.23 10.75 0.54
CA SER A 313 0.77 11.82 0.59
C SER A 313 0.18 13.20 0.28
N GLY A 314 -0.93 13.26 -0.46
CA GLY A 314 -1.71 14.49 -0.68
C GLY A 314 -2.15 15.17 0.62
N ALA A 315 -2.41 14.43 1.71
CA ALA A 315 -2.75 14.99 3.01
C ALA A 315 -1.55 15.72 3.64
N GLY A 316 -0.35 15.14 3.63
CA GLY A 316 0.87 15.79 4.08
C GLY A 316 1.26 16.99 3.21
N VAL A 317 1.05 16.89 1.89
CA VAL A 317 1.24 18.02 0.97
C VAL A 317 0.30 19.17 1.29
N LYS A 318 -0.98 18.91 1.60
CA LYS A 318 -1.93 19.93 2.07
C LYS A 318 -1.54 20.50 3.43
N ALA A 319 -0.87 19.73 4.28
CA ALA A 319 -0.28 20.20 5.54
C ALA A 319 1.00 21.04 5.36
N GLY A 320 1.48 21.21 4.12
CA GLY A 320 2.62 22.05 3.77
C GLY A 320 3.91 21.29 3.47
N GLY A 321 3.89 19.95 3.45
CA GLY A 321 5.05 19.13 3.07
C GLY A 321 5.44 19.37 1.61
N ARG A 322 6.73 19.60 1.37
CA ARG A 322 7.28 19.92 0.04
C ARG A 322 8.57 19.17 -0.27
N THR A 323 9.16 18.46 0.68
CA THR A 323 10.48 17.83 0.52
C THR A 323 10.49 16.39 1.00
N GLY A 324 11.56 15.68 0.67
CA GLY A 324 11.84 14.33 1.15
C GLY A 324 12.03 14.24 2.67
N MET A 325 12.10 15.37 3.41
CA MET A 325 12.02 15.36 4.87
C MET A 325 10.69 14.76 5.34
N THR A 326 9.59 15.03 4.62
CA THR A 326 8.29 14.39 4.86
C THR A 326 8.41 12.87 4.75
N SER A 327 9.05 12.35 3.69
CA SER A 327 9.30 10.91 3.50
C SER A 327 10.19 10.32 4.59
N LEU A 328 11.22 11.05 5.03
CA LEU A 328 12.10 10.62 6.12
C LEU A 328 11.32 10.40 7.41
N VAL A 329 10.44 11.34 7.77
CA VAL A 329 9.59 11.25 8.97
C VAL A 329 8.66 10.04 8.87
N ILE A 330 8.05 9.81 7.71
CA ILE A 330 7.19 8.64 7.48
C ILE A 330 7.97 7.35 7.74
N GLY A 331 9.16 7.20 7.13
CA GLY A 331 9.96 5.98 7.30
C GLY A 331 10.38 5.73 8.76
N VAL A 332 10.73 6.79 9.50
CA VAL A 332 11.05 6.67 10.94
C VAL A 332 9.82 6.26 11.77
N LEU A 333 8.64 6.81 11.48
CA LEU A 333 7.41 6.44 12.17
C LEU A 333 7.01 4.99 11.89
N PHE A 334 7.16 4.52 10.65
CA PHE A 334 6.95 3.11 10.33
C PHE A 334 7.90 2.20 11.10
N LEU A 335 9.21 2.52 11.16
CA LEU A 335 10.15 1.73 11.97
C LEU A 335 9.77 1.68 13.46
N ALA A 336 9.22 2.77 14.00
CA ALA A 336 8.72 2.78 15.38
C ALA A 336 7.55 1.82 15.59
N CYS A 337 6.82 1.46 14.53
CA CYS A 337 5.69 0.54 14.58
C CYS A 337 6.07 -0.95 14.54
N LEU A 338 7.35 -1.30 14.38
CA LEU A 338 7.81 -2.70 14.38
C LEU A 338 7.39 -3.47 15.64
N PHE A 339 7.22 -2.76 16.77
CA PHE A 339 6.86 -3.36 18.04
C PHE A 339 5.35 -3.56 18.21
N PHE A 340 4.51 -3.08 17.30
CA PHE A 340 3.04 -3.12 17.42
C PHE A 340 2.40 -4.31 16.69
N SER A 341 3.13 -5.40 16.41
CA SER A 341 2.56 -6.59 15.76
C SER A 341 1.39 -7.24 16.52
N PRO A 342 1.33 -7.27 17.87
CA PRO A 342 0.17 -7.85 18.55
C PRO A 342 -1.10 -7.02 18.37
N LEU A 343 -0.95 -5.70 18.17
CA LEU A 343 -2.06 -4.83 17.86
C LEU A 343 -2.64 -5.18 16.49
N ALA A 344 -1.77 -5.47 15.51
CA ALA A 344 -2.16 -5.88 14.16
C ALA A 344 -3.02 -7.14 14.14
N THR A 345 -2.62 -8.17 14.89
CA THR A 345 -3.36 -9.44 14.97
C THR A 345 -4.60 -9.38 15.85
N SER A 346 -4.85 -8.25 16.52
CA SER A 346 -6.04 -8.05 17.36
C SER A 346 -7.22 -7.43 16.60
N LEU A 347 -6.99 -6.96 15.37
CA LEU A 347 -8.00 -6.25 14.59
C LEU A 347 -9.04 -7.25 14.04
N PRO A 348 -10.34 -6.98 14.20
CA PRO A 348 -11.37 -7.78 13.56
C PRO A 348 -11.31 -7.62 12.04
N LYS A 349 -11.27 -8.74 11.31
CA LYS A 349 -11.21 -8.75 9.85
C LYS A 349 -12.32 -7.93 9.20
N GLU A 350 -13.52 -7.91 9.78
CA GLU A 350 -14.66 -7.19 9.21
C GLU A 350 -14.43 -5.67 9.17
N ILE A 351 -13.62 -5.16 10.09
CA ILE A 351 -13.24 -3.75 10.18
C ILE A 351 -12.08 -3.45 9.21
N ASP A 352 -11.12 -4.37 9.08
CA ASP A 352 -10.04 -4.25 8.09
C ASP A 352 -10.59 -4.29 6.65
N GLY A 353 -11.59 -5.14 6.39
CA GLY A 353 -12.32 -5.16 5.12
C GLY A 353 -13.04 -3.85 4.81
N ALA A 354 -13.56 -3.16 5.83
CA ALA A 354 -14.15 -1.84 5.68
C ALA A 354 -13.12 -0.77 5.28
N ALA A 355 -11.89 -0.88 5.77
CA ALA A 355 -10.78 -0.02 5.36
C ALA A 355 -10.31 -0.32 3.92
N LEU A 356 -10.37 -1.58 3.48
CA LEU A 356 -10.08 -1.95 2.10
C LEU A 356 -11.14 -1.45 1.11
N LEU A 357 -12.41 -1.44 1.53
CA LEU A 357 -13.54 -0.98 0.71
C LEU A 357 -13.57 0.55 0.53
N TYR A 358 -13.04 1.29 1.49
CA TYR A 358 -12.99 2.77 1.51
C TYR A 358 -12.11 3.35 0.40
#